data_AF-A0A9E1JNH3-F1
#
_entry.id   AF-A0A9E1JNH3-F1
#
_cell.length_a   1.000
_cell.length_b   1.000
_cell.length_c   1.000
_cell.angle_alpha   90.00
_cell.angle_beta   90.00
_cell.angle_gamma   90.00
#
_symmetry.space_group_name_H-M   'P 1'
#
loop_
_entity.id
_entity.type
_entity.pdbx_description
1 polymer ?
#
loop_
_entity_poly.entity_id
_entity_poly.type
_entity_poly.pdbx_seq_one_letter_code
_entity_poly.pdbx_strand_id
1 'polypeptide(L)'
;MGTKNQKKVCVIDGQGGGIGSVIIKKLKERFEERIEVIALGTNAIATAQMLKAKANKGASGSNAIVQTVKKADVIIGPVGIIIPNAMMGEVTPLMAEAICSVDAKKFLLPLTQENLEIVGVRGLPLPQLVDELLDKHLIFL
;
A
#
# COMPACT_ATOMS: atom_id res chain seq x y z
N MET A 1 10.37 29.96 -4.55
CA MET A 1 9.92 29.15 -3.40
C MET A 1 9.76 27.73 -3.91
N GLY A 2 10.83 26.93 -3.83
CA GLY A 2 10.86 25.59 -4.43
C GLY A 2 9.76 24.73 -3.82
N THR A 3 8.95 24.09 -4.66
CA THR A 3 7.97 23.10 -4.23
C THR A 3 8.69 22.06 -3.38
N LYS A 4 8.39 21.99 -2.07
CA LYS A 4 8.77 20.82 -1.26
C LYS A 4 8.23 19.62 -2.04
N ASN A 5 9.12 18.73 -2.47
CA ASN A 5 8.73 17.53 -3.20
C ASN A 5 7.84 16.72 -2.25
N GLN A 6 6.53 16.76 -2.48
CA GLN A 6 5.52 16.12 -1.64
C GLN A 6 5.81 14.62 -1.61
N LYS A 7 5.87 14.02 -0.41
CA LYS A 7 6.20 12.60 -0.27
C LYS A 7 5.12 11.74 -0.92
N LYS A 8 5.53 10.78 -1.75
CA LYS A 8 4.65 9.89 -2.49
C LYS A 8 4.50 8.56 -1.76
N VAL A 9 3.29 8.31 -1.28
CA VAL A 9 2.93 7.10 -0.56
C VAL A 9 2.05 6.26 -1.47
N CYS A 10 2.60 5.13 -1.94
CA CYS A 10 1.80 4.15 -2.67
C CYS A 10 1.13 3.19 -1.68
N VAL A 11 -0.18 3.08 -1.75
CA VAL A 11 -0.94 2.05 -1.04
C VAL A 11 -1.36 1.00 -2.05
N ILE A 12 -0.90 -0.24 -1.85
CA ILE A 12 -1.16 -1.36 -2.74
C ILE A 12 -2.11 -2.32 -2.05
N ASP A 13 -3.17 -2.73 -2.73
CA ASP A 13 -4.12 -3.72 -2.23
C ASP A 13 -4.76 -4.51 -3.39
N GLY A 14 -5.31 -5.68 -3.08
CA GLY A 14 -6.10 -6.48 -4.01
C GLY A 14 -7.43 -6.90 -3.40
N GLN A 15 -8.06 -7.96 -3.93
CA GLN A 15 -9.24 -8.62 -3.32
C GLN A 15 -10.26 -7.64 -2.68
N GLY A 16 -10.83 -6.75 -3.50
CA GLY A 16 -11.84 -5.79 -3.07
C GLY A 16 -11.33 -4.50 -2.41
N GLY A 17 -10.04 -4.36 -2.10
CA GLY A 17 -9.41 -3.09 -1.69
C GLY A 17 -9.74 -2.62 -0.26
N GLY A 18 -10.24 -3.51 0.60
CA GLY A 18 -10.70 -3.15 1.95
C GLY A 18 -9.58 -2.69 2.87
N ILE A 19 -8.42 -3.36 2.83
CA ILE A 19 -7.27 -3.05 3.69
C ILE A 19 -6.67 -1.70 3.27
N GLY A 20 -6.44 -1.53 1.97
CA GLY A 20 -5.92 -0.31 1.38
C GLY A 20 -6.82 0.89 1.66
N SER A 21 -8.14 0.71 1.61
CA SER A 21 -9.09 1.78 1.92
C SER A 21 -8.99 2.27 3.37
N VAL A 22 -8.80 1.36 4.34
CA VAL A 22 -8.61 1.73 5.75
C VAL A 22 -7.29 2.48 5.94
N ILE A 23 -6.21 1.99 5.32
CA ILE A 23 -4.89 2.64 5.34
C ILE A 23 -5.01 4.07 4.78
N ILE A 24 -5.60 4.24 3.59
CA ILE A 24 -5.73 5.53 2.92
C ILE A 24 -6.56 6.50 3.77
N LYS A 25 -7.70 6.05 4.30
CA LYS A 25 -8.55 6.90 5.14
C LYS A 25 -7.78 7.47 6.32
N LYS A 26 -7.03 6.62 7.04
CA LYS A 26 -6.20 7.00 8.18
C LYS A 26 -5.02 7.89 7.80
N LEU A 27 -4.36 7.62 6.66
CA LEU A 27 -3.33 8.51 6.10
C LEU A 27 -3.88 9.90 5.80
N LYS A 28 -5.05 9.99 5.17
CA LYS A 28 -5.68 11.27 4.82
C LYS A 28 -6.17 12.02 6.05
N GLU A 29 -6.67 11.33 7.07
CA GLU A 29 -6.99 11.93 8.37
C GLU A 29 -5.75 12.50 9.08
N ARG A 30 -4.59 11.85 8.98
CA ARG A 30 -3.36 12.24 9.70
C ARG A 30 -2.51 13.29 8.98
N PHE A 31 -2.38 13.14 7.67
CA PHE A 31 -1.42 13.90 6.86
C PHE A 31 -2.10 14.89 5.90
N GLU A 32 -3.41 14.77 5.69
CA GLU A 32 -4.17 15.65 4.80
C GLU A 32 -3.49 15.78 3.43
N GLU A 33 -3.15 17.00 3.00
CA GLU A 33 -2.47 17.29 1.73
C GLU A 33 -0.94 17.39 1.87
N ARG A 34 -0.34 16.97 2.98
CA ARG A 34 1.13 16.97 3.14
C ARG A 34 1.82 15.85 2.35
N ILE A 35 1.07 14.80 2.00
CA ILE A 35 1.55 13.66 1.22
C ILE A 35 0.65 13.43 0.01
N GLU A 36 1.23 12.87 -1.06
CA GLU A 36 0.47 12.39 -2.21
C GLU A 36 0.23 10.89 -2.04
N VAL A 37 -1.03 10.50 -1.82
CA VAL A 37 -1.43 9.10 -1.68
C VAL A 37 -1.86 8.54 -3.03
N ILE A 38 -1.16 7.51 -3.50
CA ILE A 38 -1.45 6.83 -4.78
C ILE A 38 -1.98 5.43 -4.49
N ALA A 39 -3.24 5.20 -4.86
CA ALA A 39 -3.90 3.91 -4.75
C ALA A 39 -3.51 3.00 -5.93
N LEU A 40 -2.87 1.88 -5.66
CA LEU A 40 -2.46 0.91 -6.66
C LEU A 40 -3.19 -0.42 -6.40
N GLY A 41 -4.29 -0.64 -7.10
CA GLY A 41 -5.01 -1.90 -7.02
C GLY A 41 -4.40 -2.95 -7.94
N THR A 42 -4.28 -4.18 -7.47
CA THR A 42 -4.00 -5.32 -8.36
C THR A 42 -5.14 -5.53 -9.38
N ASN A 43 -6.35 -5.14 -9.01
CA ASN A 43 -7.55 -5.11 -9.86
C ASN A 43 -8.28 -3.75 -9.78
N ALA A 44 -9.23 -3.52 -10.70
CA ALA A 44 -9.96 -2.26 -10.81
C ALA A 44 -10.88 -1.96 -9.62
N ILE A 45 -11.46 -2.99 -8.99
CA ILE A 45 -12.36 -2.83 -7.83
C ILE A 45 -11.57 -2.32 -6.63
N ALA A 46 -10.40 -2.89 -6.37
CA ALA A 46 -9.53 -2.47 -5.28
C ALA A 46 -9.12 -0.99 -5.44
N THR A 47 -8.69 -0.60 -6.64
CA THR A 47 -8.38 0.81 -6.94
C THR A 47 -9.59 1.72 -6.74
N ALA A 48 -10.77 1.32 -7.22
CA ALA A 48 -11.99 2.13 -7.09
C ALA A 48 -12.37 2.36 -5.62
N GLN A 49 -12.24 1.34 -4.76
CA GLN A 49 -12.52 1.48 -3.33
C GLN A 49 -11.50 2.38 -2.64
N MET A 50 -10.22 2.21 -2.95
CA MET A 50 -9.15 3.06 -2.42
C MET A 50 -9.29 4.53 -2.86
N LEU A 51 -9.77 4.79 -4.09
CA LEU A 51 -10.10 6.14 -4.56
C LEU A 51 -11.29 6.74 -3.78
N LYS A 52 -12.34 5.96 -3.49
CA LYS A 52 -13.45 6.40 -2.62
C LYS A 52 -12.97 6.70 -1.20
N ALA A 53 -11.90 6.06 -0.73
CA ALA A 53 -11.23 6.38 0.52
C ALA A 53 -10.39 7.69 0.48
N LYS A 54 -10.44 8.45 -0.62
CA LYS A 54 -9.79 9.75 -0.85
C LYS A 54 -8.30 9.70 -1.18
N ALA A 55 -7.83 8.63 -1.84
CA ALA A 55 -6.52 8.68 -2.49
C ALA A 55 -6.46 9.79 -3.53
N ASN A 56 -5.29 10.44 -3.68
CA ASN A 56 -5.10 11.54 -4.62
C ASN A 56 -5.11 11.05 -6.09
N LYS A 57 -4.54 9.86 -6.33
CA LYS A 57 -4.48 9.21 -7.65
C LYS A 57 -4.74 7.72 -7.51
N GLY A 58 -5.16 7.07 -8.59
CA GLY A 58 -5.40 5.65 -8.60
C GLY A 58 -5.05 5.01 -9.95
N ALA A 59 -4.45 3.83 -9.91
CA ALA A 59 -4.21 3.01 -11.10
C ALA A 59 -4.37 1.52 -10.77
N SER A 60 -4.55 0.68 -11.78
CA SER A 60 -4.72 -0.77 -11.61
C SER A 60 -3.90 -1.58 -12.61
N GLY A 61 -3.50 -2.78 -12.21
CA GLY A 61 -2.88 -3.78 -13.08
C GLY A 61 -1.35 -3.74 -13.10
N SER A 62 -0.75 -4.80 -13.66
CA SER A 62 0.70 -5.09 -13.54
C SER A 62 1.58 -3.92 -13.92
N ASN A 63 1.43 -3.39 -15.13
CA ASN A 63 2.32 -2.34 -15.60
C ASN A 63 2.12 -1.02 -14.83
N ALA A 64 0.90 -0.70 -14.43
CA ALA A 64 0.62 0.49 -13.64
C ALA A 64 1.36 0.44 -12.29
N ILE A 65 1.30 -0.70 -11.61
CA ILE A 65 2.05 -0.94 -10.36
C ILE A 65 3.55 -0.83 -10.62
N VAL A 66 4.09 -1.61 -11.56
CA VAL A 66 5.53 -1.69 -11.86
C VAL A 66 6.13 -0.32 -12.17
N GLN A 67 5.43 0.54 -12.91
CA GLN A 67 5.95 1.87 -13.25
C GLN A 67 5.78 2.89 -12.10
N THR A 68 4.71 2.78 -11.33
CA THR A 68 4.39 3.79 -10.30
C THR A 68 5.26 3.62 -9.07
N VAL A 69 5.53 2.38 -8.64
CA VAL A 69 6.34 2.11 -7.43
C VAL A 69 7.77 2.63 -7.53
N LYS A 70 8.33 2.78 -8.75
CA LYS A 70 9.65 3.37 -9.00
C LYS A 70 9.79 4.82 -8.53
N LYS A 71 8.67 5.52 -8.34
CA LYS A 71 8.63 6.92 -7.92
C LYS A 71 8.09 7.08 -6.48
N ALA A 72 7.85 5.97 -5.78
CA ALA A 72 7.34 5.99 -4.42
C ALA A 72 8.47 6.33 -3.43
N ASP A 73 8.16 7.11 -2.40
CA ASP A 73 9.01 7.23 -1.22
C ASP A 73 8.70 6.10 -0.23
N VAL A 74 7.43 5.72 -0.15
CA VAL A 74 6.88 4.71 0.76
C VAL A 74 5.87 3.83 0.03
N ILE A 75 5.90 2.54 0.32
CA ILE A 75 4.91 1.56 -0.15
C ILE A 75 4.26 0.90 1.07
N ILE A 76 2.93 0.80 1.07
CA ILE A 76 2.16 0.25 2.19
C ILE A 76 1.12 -0.74 1.64
N GLY A 77 0.92 -1.87 2.30
CA GLY A 77 -0.17 -2.80 1.98
C GLY A 77 -0.09 -4.10 2.78
N PRO A 78 -1.00 -5.07 2.55
CA PRO A 78 -0.87 -6.40 3.14
C PRO A 78 0.37 -7.12 2.60
N VAL A 79 0.94 -8.05 3.36
CA VAL A 79 2.14 -8.81 2.94
C VAL A 79 1.95 -9.55 1.61
N GLY A 80 0.72 -9.91 1.25
CA GLY A 80 0.41 -10.54 -0.04
C GLY A 80 0.86 -9.75 -1.28
N ILE A 81 1.02 -8.42 -1.20
CA ILE A 81 1.43 -7.61 -2.37
C ILE A 81 2.85 -7.93 -2.87
N ILE A 82 3.68 -8.58 -2.05
CA ILE A 82 5.04 -8.99 -2.40
C ILE A 82 5.17 -10.48 -2.70
N ILE A 83 4.08 -11.24 -2.69
CA ILE A 83 4.10 -12.68 -2.89
C ILE A 83 3.64 -12.96 -4.33
N PRO A 84 4.51 -13.53 -5.18
CA PRO A 84 4.13 -13.92 -6.53
C PRO A 84 2.91 -14.85 -6.53
N ASN A 85 1.94 -14.56 -7.38
CA ASN A 85 0.69 -15.30 -7.56
C ASN A 85 -0.28 -15.29 -6.37
N ALA A 86 -0.04 -14.45 -5.35
CA ALA A 86 -1.00 -14.24 -4.27
C ALA A 86 -2.31 -13.61 -4.77
N MET A 87 -3.32 -13.60 -3.89
CA MET A 87 -4.62 -13.00 -4.14
C MET A 87 -5.31 -13.65 -5.35
N MET A 88 -5.26 -14.99 -5.42
CA MET A 88 -5.78 -15.76 -6.56
C MET A 88 -5.13 -15.40 -7.91
N GLY A 89 -3.84 -15.04 -7.90
CA GLY A 89 -3.09 -14.68 -9.10
C GLY A 89 -3.20 -13.20 -9.52
N GLU A 90 -3.85 -12.35 -8.72
CA GLU A 90 -3.88 -10.90 -8.97
C GLU A 90 -2.48 -10.27 -8.88
N VAL A 91 -1.64 -10.75 -7.95
CA VAL A 91 -0.25 -10.31 -7.81
C VAL A 91 0.63 -11.11 -8.76
N THR A 92 1.11 -10.48 -9.82
CA THR A 92 2.03 -11.16 -10.76
C THR A 92 3.47 -11.18 -10.22
N PRO A 93 4.33 -12.13 -10.65
CA PRO A 93 5.75 -12.11 -10.28
C PRO A 93 6.45 -10.77 -10.58
N LEU A 94 6.11 -10.14 -11.70
CA LEU A 94 6.64 -8.82 -12.09
C LEU A 94 6.23 -7.71 -11.12
N MET A 95 4.98 -7.74 -10.61
CA MET A 95 4.56 -6.78 -9.59
C MET A 95 5.37 -6.99 -8.30
N ALA A 96 5.45 -8.23 -7.81
CA ALA A 96 6.15 -8.56 -6.57
C ALA A 96 7.63 -8.15 -6.62
N GLU A 97 8.31 -8.46 -7.74
CA GLU A 97 9.69 -8.04 -7.98
C GLU A 97 9.83 -6.52 -8.00
N ALA A 98 8.99 -5.81 -8.75
CA ALA A 98 9.05 -4.35 -8.84
C ALA A 98 8.79 -3.67 -7.49
N ILE A 99 7.85 -4.20 -6.69
CA ILE A 99 7.57 -3.68 -5.34
C ILE A 99 8.76 -3.89 -4.41
N CYS A 100 9.41 -5.06 -4.48
CA CYS A 100 10.53 -5.40 -3.59
C CYS A 100 11.84 -4.72 -3.96
N SER A 101 12.11 -4.53 -5.25
CA SER A 101 13.39 -4.07 -5.77
C SER A 101 13.62 -2.56 -5.72
N VAL A 102 12.56 -1.74 -5.56
CA VAL A 102 12.71 -0.28 -5.48
C VAL A 102 13.21 0.18 -4.11
N ASP A 103 13.90 1.33 -4.08
CA ASP A 103 14.48 1.92 -2.86
C ASP A 103 13.44 2.41 -1.84
N ALA A 104 12.17 2.53 -2.25
CA ALA A 104 11.08 2.93 -1.38
C ALA A 104 11.01 2.03 -0.13
N LYS A 105 10.72 2.62 1.03
CA LYS A 105 10.51 1.82 2.26
C LYS A 105 9.15 1.12 2.20
N LYS A 106 9.13 -0.19 2.44
CA LYS A 106 7.92 -1.02 2.42
C LYS A 106 7.43 -1.22 3.85
N PHE A 107 6.17 -0.90 4.11
CA PHE A 107 5.47 -1.22 5.35
C PHE A 107 4.37 -2.23 5.05
N LEU A 108 4.62 -3.48 5.45
CA LEU A 108 3.74 -4.60 5.16
C LEU A 108 2.94 -4.95 6.41
N LEU A 109 1.61 -4.93 6.29
CA LEU A 109 0.74 -5.44 7.33
C LEU A 109 0.78 -6.97 7.27
N PRO A 110 0.92 -7.68 8.40
CA PRO A 110 0.98 -9.14 8.46
C PRO A 110 -0.42 -9.76 8.30
N LEU A 111 -1.16 -9.31 7.28
CA LEU A 111 -2.49 -9.77 6.91
C LEU A 111 -2.37 -10.48 5.56
N THR A 112 -2.75 -11.75 5.52
CA THR A 112 -2.68 -12.58 4.32
C THR A 112 -3.69 -13.71 4.39
N GLN A 113 -4.15 -14.17 3.22
CA GLN A 113 -4.91 -15.42 3.07
C GLN A 113 -4.04 -16.55 2.50
N GLU A 114 -2.79 -16.24 2.15
CA GLU A 114 -1.85 -17.21 1.61
C GLU A 114 -1.28 -18.12 2.69
N ASN A 115 -0.75 -19.27 2.29
CA ASN A 115 -0.05 -20.21 3.17
C ASN A 115 1.33 -19.65 3.60
N LEU A 116 1.29 -18.63 4.45
CA LEU A 116 2.43 -17.90 4.98
C LEU A 116 2.22 -17.62 6.47
N GLU A 117 3.22 -17.94 7.27
CA GLU A 117 3.29 -17.55 8.67
C GLU A 117 4.48 -16.64 8.91
N ILE A 118 4.26 -15.57 9.68
CA ILE A 118 5.32 -14.65 10.09
C ILE A 118 5.56 -14.88 11.58
N VAL A 119 6.74 -15.36 11.94
CA VAL A 119 7.09 -15.58 13.35
C VAL A 119 7.41 -14.24 14.03
N GLY A 120 6.98 -14.07 15.28
CA GLY A 120 7.32 -12.91 16.11
C GLY A 120 6.41 -11.69 15.94
N VAL A 121 5.33 -11.78 15.16
CA VAL A 121 4.31 -10.72 15.07
C VAL A 121 3.16 -10.99 16.03
N ARG A 122 2.53 -9.91 16.52
CA ARG A 122 1.27 -10.00 17.28
C ARG A 122 0.10 -9.87 16.31
N GLY A 123 -0.88 -10.75 16.43
CA GLY A 123 -2.14 -10.65 15.68
C GLY A 123 -2.98 -9.48 16.19
N LEU A 124 -2.80 -8.30 15.60
CA LEU A 124 -3.60 -7.11 15.90
C LEU A 124 -4.70 -6.93 14.86
N PRO A 125 -5.89 -6.43 15.26
CA PRO A 125 -6.91 -5.99 14.32
C PRO A 125 -6.38 -4.93 13.35
N LEU A 126 -6.88 -4.92 12.10
CA LEU A 126 -6.47 -3.98 11.07
C LEU A 126 -6.41 -2.50 11.54
N PRO A 127 -7.41 -1.94 12.23
CA PRO A 127 -7.33 -0.56 12.69
C PRO A 127 -6.11 -0.29 13.58
N GLN A 128 -5.78 -1.22 14.49
CA GLN A 128 -4.64 -1.07 15.41
C GLN A 128 -3.29 -1.21 14.69
N LEU A 129 -3.21 -2.10 13.68
CA LEU A 129 -2.03 -2.19 12.82
C LEU A 129 -1.77 -0.87 12.07
N VAL A 130 -2.83 -0.23 11.58
CA VAL A 130 -2.73 1.06 10.87
C VAL A 130 -2.38 2.19 11.84
N ASP A 131 -2.93 2.20 13.05
CA ASP A 131 -2.56 3.19 14.08
C ASP A 131 -1.08 3.04 14.46
N GLU A 132 -0.58 1.81 14.69
CA GLU A 132 0.84 1.55 14.96
C GLU A 132 1.75 1.98 13.81
N LEU A 133 1.35 1.70 12.56
CA LEU A 133 2.04 2.17 11.36
C LEU A 133 2.20 3.70 11.36
N LEU A 134 1.12 4.43 11.62
CA LEU A 134 1.14 5.89 11.62
C LEU A 134 1.99 6.45 12.77
N ASP A 135 1.80 5.93 13.98
CA ASP A 135 2.34 6.53 15.20
C ASP A 135 3.83 6.19 15.42
N LYS A 136 4.30 5.05 14.94
CA LYS A 136 5.68 4.60 15.17
C LYS A 136 6.54 4.63 13.92
N HIS A 137 5.95 4.40 12.76
CA HIS A 137 6.70 4.08 11.56
C HIS A 137 6.67 5.17 10.49
N LEU A 138 5.65 6.02 10.49
CA LEU A 138 5.47 7.11 9.51
C LEU A 138 5.67 8.51 10.10
N ILE A 139 6.30 8.63 11.27
CA ILE A 139 6.57 9.91 11.95
C ILE A 139 7.45 10.89 11.15
N PHE A 140 8.11 10.41 10.10
CA PHE A 140 8.98 11.20 9.24
C PHE A 140 8.25 11.82 8.03
N LEU A 141 6.97 11.48 7.82
CA LEU A 141 6.10 12.05 6.80
C LEU A 141 5.41 13.33 7.32
#